data_AF-A0A2P5M000-F1
#
_entry.id   AF-A0A2P5M000-F1
#
_cell.length_a   1.000
_cell.length_b   1.000
_cell.length_c   1.000
_cell.angle_alpha   90.00
_cell.angle_beta   90.00
_cell.angle_gamma   90.00
#
_symmetry.space_group_name_H-M   'P 1'
#
loop_
_entity.id
_entity.type
_entity.pdbx_description
1 polymer ?
#
loop_
_entity_poly.entity_id
_entity_poly.type
_entity_poly.pdbx_seq_one_letter_code
_entity_poly.pdbx_strand_id
1 'polypeptide(L)'
;MPATPLDILQTVFGYNRFRGQQQAVIDTLLNGSDAMVLMPTGGGKSLCYQIPALLRPGTGIVISPLIALMQDQVSALLQLGVKAAFLNSS
;
A
#
# COMPACT_ATOMS: atom_id res chain seq x y z
N MET A 1 9.66 -15.21 11.71
CA MET A 1 9.15 -15.63 10.39
C MET A 1 9.06 -14.38 9.52
N PRO A 2 9.31 -14.45 8.20
CA PRO A 2 9.00 -13.31 7.34
C PRO A 2 7.51 -12.97 7.48
N ALA A 3 7.18 -11.69 7.63
CA ALA A 3 5.79 -11.25 7.73
C ALA A 3 5.03 -11.60 6.44
N THR A 4 3.80 -12.08 6.57
CA THR A 4 2.90 -12.31 5.43
C THR A 4 2.11 -11.05 5.09
N PRO A 5 1.48 -10.96 3.91
CA PRO A 5 0.55 -9.88 3.60
C PRO A 5 -0.55 -9.70 4.65
N LEU A 6 -1.08 -10.80 5.17
CA LEU A 6 -2.13 -10.79 6.19
C LEU A 6 -1.62 -10.27 7.53
N ASP A 7 -0.37 -10.61 7.91
CA ASP A 7 0.24 -10.09 9.14
C ASP A 7 0.36 -8.57 9.08
N ILE A 8 0.80 -8.01 7.95
CA ILE A 8 0.89 -6.56 7.76
C ILE A 8 -0.51 -5.92 7.78
N LEU A 9 -1.48 -6.53 7.10
CA LEU A 9 -2.86 -6.04 7.10
C LEU A 9 -3.44 -5.94 8.53
N GLN A 10 -3.20 -6.96 9.35
CA GLN A 10 -3.72 -7.02 10.72
C GLN A 10 -2.95 -6.09 11.67
N THR A 11 -1.62 -6.14 11.64
CA THR A 11 -0.77 -5.45 12.63
C THR A 11 -0.54 -3.98 12.34
N VAL A 12 -0.50 -3.58 11.06
CA VAL A 12 -0.27 -2.17 10.66
C VAL A 12 -1.59 -1.48 10.35
N PHE A 13 -2.48 -2.13 9.61
CA PHE A 13 -3.71 -1.50 9.11
C PHE A 13 -4.97 -1.84 9.92
N GLY A 14 -4.90 -2.80 10.86
CA GLY A 14 -6.01 -3.15 11.74
C GLY A 14 -7.18 -3.87 11.07
N TYR A 15 -6.99 -4.42 9.87
CA TYR A 15 -8.05 -5.16 9.17
C TYR A 15 -7.86 -6.68 9.26
N ASN A 16 -8.94 -7.41 9.49
CA ASN A 16 -8.89 -8.86 9.70
C ASN A 16 -8.86 -9.68 8.39
N ARG A 17 -9.26 -9.08 7.27
CA ARG A 17 -9.32 -9.76 5.97
C ARG A 17 -9.22 -8.78 4.81
N PHE A 18 -8.66 -9.26 3.70
CA PHE A 18 -8.71 -8.57 2.41
C PHE A 18 -10.14 -8.52 1.86
N ARG A 19 -10.40 -7.52 1.03
CA ARG A 19 -11.67 -7.32 0.33
C ARG A 19 -11.48 -7.51 -1.17
N GLY A 20 -12.45 -8.16 -1.81
CA GLY A 20 -12.46 -8.34 -3.27
C GLY A 20 -11.14 -8.91 -3.79
N GLN A 21 -10.54 -8.21 -4.76
CA GLN A 21 -9.32 -8.65 -5.45
C GLN A 21 -8.01 -8.20 -4.79
N GLN A 22 -8.04 -7.62 -3.59
CA GLN A 22 -6.84 -7.07 -2.94
C GLN A 22 -5.73 -8.12 -2.76
N GLN A 23 -6.07 -9.29 -2.22
CA GLN A 23 -5.11 -10.38 -2.01
C GLN A 23 -4.47 -10.81 -3.33
N ALA A 24 -5.27 -11.05 -4.38
CA ALA A 24 -4.78 -11.47 -5.69
C ALA A 24 -3.82 -10.45 -6.32
N VAL A 25 -4.11 -9.15 -6.19
CA VAL A 25 -3.22 -8.08 -6.66
C VAL A 25 -1.92 -8.08 -5.85
N ILE A 26 -1.99 -8.18 -4.53
CA ILE A 26 -0.81 -8.20 -3.65
C ILE A 26 0.08 -9.40 -3.97
N ASP A 27 -0.49 -10.58 -4.16
CA ASP A 27 0.26 -11.80 -4.49
C ASP A 27 0.93 -11.69 -5.86
N THR A 28 0.21 -11.16 -6.86
CA THR A 28 0.76 -10.88 -8.19
C THR A 28 1.98 -9.97 -8.09
N LEU A 29 1.84 -8.87 -7.34
CA LEU A 29 2.93 -7.93 -7.14
C LEU A 29 4.08 -8.60 -6.42
N LEU A 30 3.86 -9.30 -5.30
CA LEU A 30 4.90 -9.96 -4.51
C LEU A 30 5.69 -11.01 -5.31
N ASN A 31 5.04 -11.70 -6.24
CA ASN A 31 5.68 -12.62 -7.19
C ASN A 31 6.59 -11.93 -8.23
N GLY A 32 6.66 -10.60 -8.22
CA GLY A 32 7.50 -9.82 -9.13
C GLY A 32 6.85 -9.55 -10.49
N SER A 33 5.54 -9.77 -10.61
CA SER A 33 4.78 -9.48 -11.83
C SER A 33 4.12 -8.10 -11.75
N ASP A 34 3.76 -7.56 -12.92
CA ASP A 34 3.03 -6.31 -13.05
C ASP A 34 1.52 -6.52 -12.97
N ALA A 35 0.78 -5.51 -12.52
CA ALA A 35 -0.68 -5.56 -12.44
C ALA A 35 -1.32 -4.22 -12.84
N MET A 36 -2.38 -4.29 -13.67
CA MET A 36 -3.29 -3.17 -13.90
C MET A 36 -4.53 -3.35 -13.01
N VAL A 37 -4.76 -2.40 -12.11
CA VAL A 37 -5.78 -2.52 -11.07
C VAL A 37 -6.92 -1.55 -11.33
N LEU A 38 -8.07 -2.07 -11.76
CA LEU A 38 -9.32 -1.31 -11.88
C LEU A 38 -10.22 -1.59 -10.67
N MET A 39 -10.31 -0.63 -9.76
CA MET A 39 -11.17 -0.71 -8.58
C MET A 39 -11.85 0.65 -8.33
N PRO A 40 -13.05 0.68 -7.75
CA PRO A 40 -13.73 1.93 -7.43
C PRO A 40 -12.97 2.75 -6.38
N THR A 41 -13.27 4.04 -6.30
CA THR A 41 -12.85 4.90 -5.18
C THR A 41 -13.35 4.29 -3.86
N GLY A 42 -12.54 4.33 -2.80
CA GLY A 42 -12.86 3.67 -1.52
C GLY A 42 -12.68 2.14 -1.53
N GLY A 43 -12.40 1.51 -2.68
CA GLY A 43 -12.17 0.07 -2.79
C GLY A 43 -10.89 -0.45 -2.12
N GLY A 44 -10.08 0.43 -1.51
CA GLY A 44 -8.85 0.05 -0.83
C GLY A 44 -7.69 -0.29 -1.78
N LYS A 45 -7.58 0.42 -2.91
CA LYS A 45 -6.47 0.28 -3.87
C LYS A 45 -5.11 0.55 -3.24
N SER A 46 -5.04 1.44 -2.25
CA SER A 46 -3.78 1.82 -1.61
C SER A 46 -3.09 0.66 -0.90
N LEU A 47 -3.87 -0.18 -0.22
CA LEU A 47 -3.37 -1.39 0.43
C LEU A 47 -2.66 -2.32 -0.56
N CYS A 48 -3.12 -2.36 -1.82
CA CYS A 48 -2.55 -3.23 -2.84
C CYS A 48 -1.09 -2.90 -3.16
N TYR A 49 -0.64 -1.65 -3.03
CA TYR A 49 0.77 -1.28 -3.23
C TYR A 49 1.52 -1.01 -1.92
N GLN A 50 0.81 -0.60 -0.85
CA GLN A 50 1.44 -0.33 0.45
C GLN A 50 1.93 -1.60 1.14
N ILE A 51 1.14 -2.68 1.12
CA ILE A 51 1.53 -3.95 1.76
C ILE A 51 2.78 -4.55 1.08
N PRO A 52 2.86 -4.67 -0.26
CA PRO A 52 4.09 -5.10 -0.92
C PRO A 52 5.30 -4.20 -0.60
N ALA A 53 5.10 -2.88 -0.50
CA ALA A 53 6.18 -1.95 -0.16
C ALA A 53 6.74 -2.16 1.25
N LEU A 54 5.92 -2.63 2.20
CA LEU A 54 6.35 -2.94 3.57
C LEU A 54 7.03 -4.31 3.70
N LEU A 55 6.73 -5.24 2.80
CA LEU A 55 7.29 -6.59 2.81
C LEU A 55 8.61 -6.71 2.05
N ARG A 56 8.82 -5.87 1.03
CA ARG A 56 10.01 -5.92 0.19
C ARG A 56 11.17 -5.13 0.80
N PRO A 57 12.43 -5.57 0.58
CA PRO A 57 13.58 -4.73 0.90
C PRO A 57 13.57 -3.48 0.01
N GLY A 58 13.94 -2.34 0.58
CA GLY A 58 14.05 -1.06 -0.13
C GLY A 58 12.89 -0.10 0.14
N THR A 59 12.64 0.79 -0.82
CA THR A 59 11.62 1.86 -0.71
C THR A 59 10.60 1.74 -1.83
N GLY A 60 9.32 1.63 -1.47
CA GLY A 60 8.22 1.72 -2.43
C GLY A 60 8.04 3.15 -2.96
N ILE A 61 7.99 3.31 -4.28
CA ILE A 61 7.76 4.59 -4.94
C ILE A 61 6.34 4.63 -5.49
N VAL A 62 5.56 5.64 -5.08
CA VAL A 62 4.20 5.87 -5.55
C VAL A 62 4.16 7.21 -6.27
N ILE A 63 3.80 7.18 -7.56
CA ILE A 63 3.63 8.38 -8.36
C ILE A 63 2.17 8.80 -8.30
N SER A 64 1.91 10.02 -7.82
CA SER A 64 0.58 10.62 -7.75
C SER A 64 0.61 12.01 -8.37
N PRO A 65 -0.37 12.38 -9.21
CA PRO A 65 -0.43 13.71 -9.80
C PRO A 65 -0.98 14.78 -8.83
N LEU A 66 -1.58 14.37 -7.71
CA LEU A 66 -2.26 15.29 -6.78
C LEU A 66 -1.48 15.42 -5.47
N ILE A 67 -0.97 16.62 -5.18
CA ILE A 67 -0.23 16.93 -3.94
C ILE A 67 -1.10 16.66 -2.70
N ALA A 68 -2.37 17.07 -2.72
CA ALA A 68 -3.29 16.81 -1.62
C ALA A 68 -3.41 15.31 -1.32
N LEU A 69 -3.52 14.48 -2.36
CA LEU A 69 -3.58 13.03 -2.20
C LEU A 69 -2.25 12.46 -1.66
N MET A 70 -1.11 12.99 -2.09
CA MET A 70 0.21 12.58 -1.57
C MET A 70 0.30 12.86 -0.06
N GLN A 71 -0.10 14.06 0.36
CA GLN A 71 -0.12 14.46 1.76
C GLN A 71 -1.04 13.56 2.58
N ASP A 72 -2.27 13.33 2.13
CA ASP A 72 -3.23 12.47 2.83
C ASP A 72 -2.69 11.04 3.01
N GLN A 73 -2.08 10.46 1.97
CA GLN A 73 -1.51 9.11 2.04
C GLN A 73 -0.32 9.03 3.01
N VAL A 74 0.57 10.02 3.01
CA VAL A 74 1.73 10.05 3.90
C VAL A 74 1.30 10.29 5.34
N SER A 75 0.39 11.23 5.60
CA SER A 75 -0.15 11.48 6.94
C SER A 75 -0.82 10.22 7.51
N ALA A 76 -1.61 9.50 6.72
CA ALA A 76 -2.22 8.24 7.14
C ALA A 76 -1.17 7.17 7.48
N LEU A 77 -0.12 7.01 6.66
CA LEU A 77 0.94 6.05 6.93
C LEU A 77 1.75 6.42 8.19
N LEU A 78 2.07 7.70 8.39
CA LEU A 78 2.77 8.16 9.58
C LEU A 78 1.97 7.91 10.87
N GLN A 79 0.65 8.08 10.83
CA GLN A 79 -0.24 7.74 11.96
C GLN A 79 -0.21 6.25 12.32
N LEU A 80 0.04 5.38 11.35
CA LEU A 80 0.22 3.94 11.55
C LEU A 80 1.66 3.55 11.93
N GLY A 81 2.55 4.53 12.15
CA GLY A 81 3.96 4.30 12.46
C GLY A 81 4.81 3.87 11.26
N VAL A 82 4.28 3.97 10.03
CA VAL A 82 5.01 3.65 8.81
C VAL A 82 5.88 4.83 8.38
N LYS A 83 7.16 4.58 8.09
CA LYS A 83 8.05 5.57 7.51
C LYS A 83 7.62 5.88 6.07
N ALA A 84 7.07 7.06 5.85
CA ALA A 84 6.66 7.56 4.55
C ALA A 84 7.00 9.04 4.41
N ALA A 85 7.23 9.47 3.17
CA ALA A 85 7.44 10.87 2.80
C ALA A 85 6.89 11.10 1.39
N PHE A 86 6.62 12.36 1.05
CA PHE A 86 6.33 12.77 -0.32
C PHE A 86 7.31 13.87 -0.76
N LEU A 87 7.54 13.97 -2.06
CA LEU A 87 8.34 15.00 -2.69
C LEU A 87 7.51 15.65 -3.81
N ASN A 88 7.49 16.97 -3.87
CA ASN A 88 6.85 17.73 -4.93
C ASN A 88 7.69 18.98 -5.25
N SER A 89 7.26 19.77 -6.23
CA SER A 89 8.00 20.95 -6.73
C SER A 89 7.94 22.20 -5.85
N SER A 90 7.22 22.18 -4.72
CA SER A 90 6.62 23.36 -4.08
C SER A 90 5.48 23.97 -4.89
#